data_AF-A0A423VGC2-F1
#
_entry.id   AF-A0A423VGC2-F1
#
_cell.length_a   1.000
_cell.length_b   1.000
_cell.length_c   1.000
_cell.angle_alpha   90.00
_cell.angle_beta   90.00
_cell.angle_gamma   90.00
#
_symmetry.space_group_name_H-M   'P 1'
#
loop_
_entity.id
_entity.type
_entity.pdbx_description
1 polymer ?
#
loop_
_entity_poly.entity_id
_entity_poly.type
_entity_poly.pdbx_seq_one_letter_code
_entity_poly.pdbx_strand_id
1 'polypeptide(L)'
;MNVRSVAVIGAGPAGAAAADALAKEQRFETVRVFDRRSLAGGTWVYTPDASLKIPDLRDLLEGNADSPVPVPSKLPAETPKCDAVNNQEVRYADTALHEHLHGNHVPSLFGGIAEPRGDGPGAPFKHREVVREWIEGVFVHNKLQKFLELNTTVERAEKKGSKWVLTLRKELGQRNYWWEEKFDALIVASGHYNVPWMPKIDGLVEYDAEFPGRILHAKHFRDGSRYHGKRVIVVGGSVSAYEIIGEVLPYAQQPVYASLRGDPDPAFGWKPWKDPHITVKKQITRLDSKSGRIYFEDDTYLDDVDHVIFGTGYTFSLPFLPVVQERIKHAYRRIPGIWQHTWNIDDPTLALIGMLNGGFTFRVYEWQAVAVARFFAGRSKPLPPVEEQREWERKRVAALRGGKAYYSIAPHHAEFFELLRDIAGKPGPGMPGRPFPSFDKAWADVWTGKVAENVQGWEQARKRSREGMDCKVRAKL
;
A
#
# COMPACT_ATOMS: atom_id res chain seq x y z
N MET A 1 -22.29 13.99 16.84
CA MET A 1 -21.18 14.83 16.34
C MET A 1 -21.72 15.86 15.36
N ASN A 2 -21.13 17.06 15.29
CA ASN A 2 -21.50 18.09 14.31
C ASN A 2 -20.36 18.30 13.30
N VAL A 3 -20.10 17.30 12.46
CA VAL A 3 -19.10 17.40 11.39
C VAL A 3 -19.72 18.10 10.19
N ARG A 4 -19.10 19.19 9.73
CA ARG A 4 -19.49 19.94 8.53
C ARG A 4 -18.38 19.99 7.48
N SER A 5 -17.11 19.94 7.90
CA SER A 5 -15.96 19.87 7.01
C SER A 5 -15.09 18.62 7.23
N VAL A 6 -14.74 17.93 6.13
CA VAL A 6 -13.93 16.70 6.16
C VAL A 6 -12.74 16.84 5.20
N ALA A 7 -11.55 16.52 5.70
CA ALA A 7 -10.37 16.33 4.86
C ALA A 7 -10.08 14.84 4.66
N VAL A 8 -9.67 14.49 3.44
CA VAL A 8 -9.19 13.16 3.05
C VAL A 8 -7.74 13.30 2.59
N ILE A 9 -6.82 12.53 3.17
CA ILE A 9 -5.41 12.50 2.76
C ILE A 9 -5.18 11.29 1.86
N GLY A 10 -4.92 11.54 0.57
CA GLY A 10 -4.70 10.55 -0.48
C GLY A 10 -5.88 10.45 -1.46
N ALA A 11 -5.59 10.48 -2.76
CA ALA A 11 -6.52 10.29 -3.87
C ALA A 11 -6.32 8.92 -4.57
N GLY A 12 -5.90 7.92 -3.80
CA GLY A 12 -5.91 6.51 -4.23
C GLY A 12 -7.30 5.86 -4.14
N PRO A 13 -7.39 4.52 -4.27
CA PRO A 13 -8.67 3.81 -4.22
C PRO A 13 -9.48 4.08 -2.94
N ALA A 14 -8.81 4.10 -1.79
CA ALA A 14 -9.42 4.41 -0.50
C ALA A 14 -9.94 5.85 -0.42
N GLY A 15 -9.20 6.81 -0.97
CA GLY A 15 -9.58 8.22 -1.02
C GLY A 15 -10.73 8.49 -1.97
N ALA A 16 -10.74 7.84 -3.14
CA ALA A 16 -11.84 7.87 -4.08
C ALA A 16 -13.14 7.32 -3.45
N ALA A 17 -13.04 6.20 -2.73
CA ALA A 17 -14.16 5.64 -1.98
C ALA A 17 -14.68 6.58 -0.88
N ALA A 18 -13.77 7.19 -0.12
CA ALA A 18 -14.11 8.17 0.90
C ALA A 18 -14.82 9.39 0.30
N ALA A 19 -14.27 9.97 -0.77
CA ALA A 19 -14.82 11.14 -1.44
C ALA A 19 -16.25 10.87 -1.97
N ASP A 20 -16.44 9.71 -2.62
CA ASP A 20 -17.75 9.27 -3.12
C ASP A 20 -18.77 9.08 -1.99
N ALA A 21 -18.38 8.39 -0.91
CA ALA A 21 -19.25 8.16 0.24
C ALA A 21 -19.65 9.48 0.94
N LEU A 22 -18.69 10.39 1.15
CA LEU A 22 -18.94 11.71 1.74
C LEU A 22 -19.88 12.55 0.86
N ALA A 23 -19.69 12.54 -0.47
CA ALA A 23 -20.56 13.24 -1.41
C ALA A 23 -22.02 12.77 -1.30
N LYS A 24 -22.19 11.43 -1.26
CA LYS A 24 -23.51 10.79 -1.26
C LYS A 24 -24.31 11.06 0.01
N GLU A 25 -23.65 11.31 1.14
CA GLU A 25 -24.35 11.69 2.37
C GLU A 25 -24.99 13.09 2.28
N GLN A 26 -24.60 13.95 1.34
CA GLN A 26 -25.18 15.30 1.13
C GLN A 26 -25.30 16.12 2.42
N ARG A 27 -24.32 15.97 3.32
CA ARG A 27 -24.33 16.54 4.67
C ARG A 27 -23.20 17.54 4.92
N PHE A 28 -22.09 17.40 4.20
CA PHE A 28 -20.87 18.15 4.45
C PHE A 28 -20.85 19.42 3.60
N GLU A 29 -20.55 20.55 4.23
CA GLU A 29 -20.38 21.84 3.58
C GLU A 29 -19.05 21.90 2.82
N THR A 30 -18.03 21.21 3.33
CA THR A 30 -16.70 21.17 2.72
C THR A 30 -16.15 19.76 2.75
N VAL A 31 -15.75 19.25 1.59
CA VAL A 31 -14.97 18.03 1.45
C VAL A 31 -13.76 18.36 0.60
N ARG A 32 -12.57 18.02 1.09
CA ARG A 32 -11.32 18.16 0.35
C ARG A 32 -10.51 16.89 0.38
N VAL A 33 -9.91 16.55 -0.74
CA VAL A 33 -9.08 15.37 -0.95
C VAL A 33 -7.71 15.84 -1.43
N PHE A 34 -6.68 15.69 -0.60
CA PHE A 34 -5.33 16.14 -0.90
C PHE A 34 -4.47 14.97 -1.38
N ASP A 35 -3.78 15.12 -2.50
CA ASP A 35 -2.75 14.17 -2.93
C ASP A 35 -1.49 14.91 -3.39
N ARG A 36 -0.33 14.38 -2.98
CA ARG A 36 0.97 14.93 -3.37
C ARG A 36 1.26 14.75 -4.86
N ARG A 37 0.62 13.77 -5.51
CA ARG A 37 0.80 13.47 -6.92
C ARG A 37 -0.02 14.41 -7.79
N SER A 38 0.37 14.51 -9.05
CA SER A 38 -0.32 15.26 -10.09
C SER A 38 -1.57 14.56 -10.62
N LEU A 39 -1.77 13.27 -10.28
CA LEU A 39 -2.86 12.42 -10.75
C LEU A 39 -3.49 11.65 -9.59
N ALA A 40 -4.80 11.39 -9.69
CA ALA A 40 -5.49 10.43 -8.83
C ALA A 40 -5.12 8.99 -9.22
N GLY A 41 -5.10 8.08 -8.23
CA GLY A 41 -4.70 6.68 -8.44
C GLY A 41 -3.86 6.10 -7.31
N GLY A 42 -3.23 6.96 -6.50
CA GLY A 42 -2.40 6.53 -5.37
C GLY A 42 -1.22 5.67 -5.82
N THR A 43 -1.11 4.44 -5.31
CA THR A 43 -0.04 3.52 -5.72
C THR A 43 -0.11 3.11 -7.19
N TRP A 44 -1.26 3.29 -7.85
CA TRP A 44 -1.46 2.88 -9.24
C TRP A 44 -0.90 3.89 -10.26
N VAL A 45 -0.36 5.03 -9.80
CA VAL A 45 0.36 5.97 -10.66
C VAL A 45 1.78 5.44 -10.87
N TYR A 46 2.12 5.00 -12.08
CA TYR A 46 3.45 4.47 -12.38
C TYR A 46 4.53 5.55 -12.38
N THR A 47 5.71 5.23 -11.85
CA THR A 47 6.86 6.14 -11.75
C THR A 47 8.10 5.48 -12.38
N PRO A 48 8.24 5.54 -13.72
CA PRO A 48 9.30 4.84 -14.44
C PRO A 48 10.71 5.35 -14.09
N ASP A 49 10.83 6.66 -13.83
CA ASP A 49 12.10 7.35 -13.56
C ASP A 49 12.50 7.36 -12.08
N ALA A 50 11.81 6.58 -11.25
CA ALA A 50 12.09 6.53 -9.82
C ALA A 50 13.46 5.89 -9.52
N SER A 51 14.06 6.33 -8.42
CA SER A 51 15.29 5.77 -7.88
C SER A 51 15.15 4.27 -7.63
N LEU A 52 16.19 3.53 -8.02
CA LEU A 52 16.22 2.07 -7.95
C LEU A 52 16.90 1.55 -6.68
N LYS A 53 17.23 2.43 -5.73
CA LYS A 53 17.97 2.09 -4.53
C LYS A 53 17.19 2.47 -3.27
N ILE A 54 17.51 1.81 -2.17
CA ILE A 54 17.09 2.27 -0.85
C ILE A 54 17.89 3.55 -0.55
N PRO A 55 17.24 4.69 -0.22
CA PRO A 55 17.95 5.95 0.03
C PRO A 55 18.97 5.85 1.16
N ASP A 56 18.54 5.29 2.29
CA ASP A 56 19.39 4.98 3.45
C ASP A 56 18.87 3.70 4.13
N LEU A 57 19.66 2.64 4.09
CA LEU A 57 19.29 1.34 4.67
C LEU A 57 19.35 1.34 6.20
N ARG A 58 20.25 2.11 6.80
CA ARG A 58 20.40 2.20 8.26
C ARG A 58 19.18 2.88 8.85
N ASP A 59 18.80 4.04 8.31
CA ASP A 59 17.61 4.77 8.74
C ASP A 59 16.33 3.94 8.57
N LEU A 60 16.26 3.16 7.49
CA LEU A 60 15.15 2.23 7.27
C LEU A 60 15.06 1.15 8.36
N LEU A 61 16.18 0.53 8.73
CA LEU A 61 16.25 -0.53 9.74
C LEU A 61 16.07 -0.01 11.18
N GLU A 62 16.45 1.23 11.43
CA GLU A 62 16.32 1.91 12.72
C GLU A 62 14.94 2.58 12.90
N GLY A 63 14.14 2.69 11.83
CA GLY A 63 12.79 3.27 11.87
C GLY A 63 12.78 4.80 11.79
N ASN A 64 13.84 5.39 11.23
CA ASN A 64 14.02 6.83 11.03
C ASN A 64 13.71 7.28 9.58
N ALA A 65 13.44 6.33 8.68
CA ALA A 65 13.00 6.61 7.32
C ALA A 65 11.71 7.45 7.25
N ASP A 66 11.58 8.25 6.18
CA ASP A 66 10.41 9.12 5.91
C ASP A 66 10.11 10.11 7.06
N SER A 67 11.17 10.76 7.56
CA SER A 67 11.06 11.74 8.63
C SER A 67 10.26 12.99 8.24
N PRO A 68 9.57 13.65 9.20
CA PRO A 68 8.86 14.90 8.93
C PRO A 68 9.78 16.00 8.39
N VAL A 69 9.27 16.81 7.46
CA VAL A 69 10.01 17.95 6.91
C VAL A 69 9.93 19.18 7.82
N PRO A 70 10.92 20.09 7.81
CA PRO A 70 10.82 21.36 8.51
C PRO A 70 9.64 22.21 8.01
N VAL A 71 8.77 22.64 8.92
CA VAL A 71 7.61 23.50 8.63
C VAL A 71 7.95 24.96 8.99
N PRO A 72 7.63 25.96 8.14
CA PRO A 72 7.80 27.37 8.48
C PRO A 72 7.05 27.78 9.76
N SER A 73 7.65 28.64 10.57
CA SER A 73 7.07 29.05 11.86
C SER A 73 5.83 29.96 11.75
N LYS A 74 5.59 30.55 10.57
CA LYS A 74 4.42 31.38 10.26
C LYS A 74 3.82 30.90 8.93
N LEU A 75 2.49 30.86 8.86
CA LEU A 75 1.75 30.43 7.67
C LEU A 75 0.63 31.45 7.36
N PRO A 76 0.32 31.72 6.07
CA PRO A 76 0.97 31.16 4.88
C PRO A 76 2.41 31.65 4.70
N ALA A 77 3.21 30.90 3.95
CA ALA A 77 4.61 31.24 3.68
C ALA A 77 5.08 30.73 2.31
N GLU A 78 6.10 31.39 1.79
CA GLU A 78 6.91 30.88 0.69
C GLU A 78 8.32 30.56 1.20
N THR A 79 8.85 29.41 0.81
CA THR A 79 10.26 29.06 1.07
C THR A 79 10.92 28.62 -0.24
N PRO A 80 12.24 28.78 -0.40
CA PRO A 80 12.95 28.15 -1.51
C PRO A 80 12.80 26.62 -1.43
N LYS A 81 13.01 25.94 -2.56
CA LYS A 81 13.23 24.50 -2.58
C LYS A 81 14.55 24.15 -1.89
N CYS A 82 14.55 23.06 -1.14
CA CYS A 82 15.77 22.49 -0.54
C CYS A 82 15.60 20.99 -0.34
N ASP A 83 16.71 20.26 -0.28
CA ASP A 83 16.67 18.79 -0.19
C ASP A 83 15.91 18.29 1.04
N ALA A 84 16.04 18.98 2.18
CA ALA A 84 15.35 18.62 3.42
C ALA A 84 13.80 18.63 3.30
N VAL A 85 13.24 19.30 2.29
CA VAL A 85 11.79 19.40 2.07
C VAL A 85 11.36 18.70 0.77
N ASN A 86 12.14 18.88 -0.28
CA ASN A 86 11.75 18.54 -1.66
C ASN A 86 12.32 17.22 -2.16
N ASN A 87 13.28 16.61 -1.46
CA ASN A 87 13.84 15.33 -1.88
C ASN A 87 12.78 14.23 -1.77
N GLN A 88 12.29 13.78 -2.92
CA GLN A 88 11.23 12.77 -3.03
C GLN A 88 11.73 11.36 -2.73
N GLU A 89 13.03 11.09 -2.88
CA GLU A 89 13.63 9.77 -2.63
C GLU A 89 13.61 9.44 -1.15
N VAL A 90 14.08 10.35 -0.29
CA VAL A 90 14.10 10.15 1.18
C VAL A 90 12.71 10.06 1.79
N ARG A 91 11.69 10.54 1.05
CA ARG A 91 10.26 10.47 1.40
C ARG A 91 9.55 9.27 0.77
N TYR A 92 10.30 8.40 0.09
CA TYR A 92 9.78 7.20 -0.57
C TYR A 92 8.57 7.53 -1.46
N ALA A 93 8.67 8.63 -2.21
CA ALA A 93 7.49 9.26 -2.79
C ALA A 93 6.96 8.54 -4.03
N ASP A 94 7.86 7.85 -4.73
CA ASP A 94 7.61 6.97 -5.85
C ASP A 94 6.67 5.80 -5.49
N THR A 95 6.12 5.15 -6.51
CA THR A 95 5.24 3.99 -6.34
C THR A 95 5.99 2.69 -6.57
N ALA A 96 5.52 1.61 -5.98
CA ALA A 96 6.14 0.29 -6.09
C ALA A 96 5.75 -0.49 -7.36
N LEU A 97 5.20 0.17 -8.36
CA LEU A 97 4.76 -0.48 -9.59
C LEU A 97 5.96 -0.76 -10.50
N HIS A 98 5.89 -1.88 -11.23
CA HIS A 98 6.80 -2.22 -12.31
C HIS A 98 6.08 -2.21 -13.67
N GLU A 99 6.87 -2.20 -14.75
CA GLU A 99 6.43 -1.96 -16.12
C GLU A 99 5.26 -2.87 -16.52
N HIS A 100 5.39 -4.16 -16.22
CA HIS A 100 4.49 -5.22 -16.68
C HIS A 100 3.42 -5.64 -15.65
N LEU A 101 3.25 -4.86 -14.57
CA LEU A 101 2.36 -5.21 -13.48
C LEU A 101 0.92 -5.35 -13.97
N HIS A 102 0.38 -6.54 -13.75
CA HIS A 102 -1.06 -6.78 -13.68
C HIS A 102 -1.42 -6.91 -12.20
N GLY A 103 -2.58 -6.43 -11.81
CA GLY A 103 -3.07 -6.65 -10.45
C GLY A 103 -3.15 -8.15 -10.13
N ASN A 104 -3.49 -8.46 -8.90
CA ASN A 104 -3.83 -9.82 -8.49
C ASN A 104 -5.26 -9.86 -7.95
N HIS A 105 -6.12 -8.96 -8.43
CA HIS A 105 -7.50 -8.83 -7.98
C HIS A 105 -8.42 -9.29 -9.07
N VAL A 106 -9.29 -10.25 -8.74
CA VAL A 106 -10.35 -10.71 -9.65
C VAL A 106 -11.29 -9.52 -9.91
N PRO A 107 -11.57 -9.14 -11.17
CA PRO A 107 -12.39 -7.97 -11.49
C PRO A 107 -13.75 -7.95 -10.80
N SER A 108 -14.43 -9.10 -10.69
CA SER A 108 -15.73 -9.23 -10.01
C SER A 108 -15.69 -8.91 -8.51
N LEU A 109 -14.50 -8.94 -7.89
CA LEU A 109 -14.31 -8.56 -6.49
C LEU A 109 -14.04 -7.08 -6.28
N PHE A 110 -13.89 -6.29 -7.35
CA PHE A 110 -13.86 -4.83 -7.23
C PHE A 110 -15.20 -4.35 -6.65
N GLY A 111 -15.16 -3.29 -5.84
CA GLY A 111 -16.35 -2.74 -5.18
C GLY A 111 -17.37 -2.15 -6.15
N GLY A 112 -18.53 -1.76 -5.62
CA GLY A 112 -19.63 -1.17 -6.40
C GLY A 112 -19.43 0.29 -6.80
N ILE A 113 -18.29 0.92 -6.52
CA ILE A 113 -17.98 2.31 -6.96
C ILE A 113 -17.88 2.40 -8.49
N ALA A 114 -17.41 1.33 -9.12
CA ALA A 114 -17.54 0.94 -10.52
C ALA A 114 -16.66 -0.31 -10.69
N GLU A 115 -16.91 -1.17 -11.67
CA GLU A 115 -15.94 -2.19 -12.07
C GLU A 115 -14.97 -1.61 -13.11
N PRO A 116 -13.66 -1.90 -13.04
CA PRO A 116 -12.72 -1.49 -14.08
C PRO A 116 -13.07 -2.18 -15.42
N ARG A 117 -13.35 -1.39 -16.46
CA ARG A 117 -13.61 -1.88 -17.83
C ARG A 117 -12.34 -1.74 -18.67
N GLY A 118 -11.90 -2.80 -19.35
CA GLY A 118 -10.65 -2.83 -20.14
C GLY A 118 -10.03 -4.22 -20.25
N ASP A 119 -8.99 -4.36 -21.08
CA ASP A 119 -8.19 -5.58 -21.38
C ASP A 119 -8.88 -6.73 -22.15
N GLY A 120 -10.08 -6.50 -22.69
CA GLY A 120 -10.85 -7.52 -23.41
C GLY A 120 -11.47 -8.61 -22.51
N PRO A 121 -12.39 -9.42 -23.05
CA PRO A 121 -13.04 -10.49 -22.29
C PRO A 121 -12.04 -11.59 -21.90
N GLY A 122 -12.05 -12.03 -20.64
CA GLY A 122 -11.33 -13.22 -20.18
C GLY A 122 -9.94 -13.02 -19.56
N ALA A 123 -9.42 -11.79 -19.46
CA ALA A 123 -8.18 -11.53 -18.73
C ALA A 123 -8.40 -11.73 -17.20
N PRO A 124 -7.64 -12.62 -16.52
CA PRO A 124 -7.86 -12.93 -15.11
C PRO A 124 -7.57 -11.75 -14.19
N PHE A 125 -6.61 -10.89 -14.59
CA PHE A 125 -6.24 -9.69 -13.85
C PHE A 125 -6.05 -8.49 -14.78
N LYS A 126 -6.25 -7.28 -14.25
CA LYS A 126 -6.16 -6.02 -15.00
C LYS A 126 -4.76 -5.41 -14.99
N HIS A 127 -4.35 -4.82 -16.10
CA HIS A 127 -3.10 -4.06 -16.17
C HIS A 127 -3.14 -2.84 -15.23
N ARG A 128 -1.99 -2.44 -14.69
CA ARG A 128 -1.87 -1.30 -13.75
C ARG A 128 -2.54 -0.01 -14.23
N GLU A 129 -2.44 0.29 -15.54
CA GLU A 129 -3.05 1.50 -16.11
C GLU A 129 -4.58 1.45 -16.09
N VAL A 130 -5.18 0.29 -16.35
CA VAL A 130 -6.64 0.12 -16.30
C VAL A 130 -7.17 0.37 -14.88
N VAL A 131 -6.42 -0.05 -13.86
CA VAL A 131 -6.79 0.21 -12.46
C VAL A 131 -6.60 1.69 -12.10
N ARG A 132 -5.53 2.34 -12.58
CA ARG A 132 -5.29 3.80 -12.40
C ARG A 132 -6.42 4.63 -13.01
N GLU A 133 -6.75 4.36 -14.27
CA GLU A 133 -7.82 5.02 -15.01
C GLU A 133 -9.18 4.81 -14.37
N TRP A 134 -9.43 3.60 -13.85
CA TRP A 134 -10.64 3.32 -13.09
C TRP A 134 -10.76 4.21 -11.84
N ILE A 135 -9.68 4.37 -11.05
CA ILE A 135 -9.69 5.21 -9.83
C ILE A 135 -9.92 6.68 -10.19
N GLU A 136 -9.22 7.19 -11.21
CA GLU A 136 -9.42 8.53 -11.73
C GLU A 136 -10.87 8.73 -12.24
N GLY A 137 -11.40 7.72 -12.93
CA GLY A 137 -12.78 7.67 -13.40
C GLY A 137 -13.82 7.79 -12.30
N VAL A 138 -13.54 7.32 -11.07
CA VAL A 138 -14.44 7.56 -9.91
C VAL A 138 -14.62 9.04 -9.66
N PHE A 139 -13.52 9.81 -9.66
CA PHE A 139 -13.60 11.25 -9.44
C PHE A 139 -14.33 11.96 -10.59
N VAL A 140 -14.12 11.50 -11.83
CA VAL A 140 -14.73 12.12 -13.01
C VAL A 140 -16.21 11.78 -13.15
N HIS A 141 -16.56 10.50 -13.19
CA HIS A 141 -17.93 10.03 -13.43
C HIS A 141 -18.89 10.46 -12.32
N ASN A 142 -18.41 10.52 -11.07
CA ASN A 142 -19.23 10.93 -9.93
C ASN A 142 -19.16 12.45 -9.64
N LYS A 143 -18.52 13.22 -10.53
CA LYS A 143 -18.41 14.70 -10.44
C LYS A 143 -17.76 15.19 -9.13
N LEU A 144 -16.72 14.49 -8.70
CA LEU A 144 -16.00 14.72 -7.44
C LEU A 144 -14.71 15.53 -7.62
N GLN A 145 -14.36 15.94 -8.85
CA GLN A 145 -13.11 16.68 -9.12
C GLN A 145 -13.01 17.97 -8.30
N LYS A 146 -14.16 18.61 -7.99
CA LYS A 146 -14.24 19.79 -7.11
C LYS A 146 -13.71 19.57 -5.70
N PHE A 147 -13.55 18.32 -5.25
CA PHE A 147 -12.95 17.99 -3.95
C PHE A 147 -11.43 17.82 -4.03
N LEU A 148 -10.88 17.56 -5.23
CA LEU A 148 -9.47 17.22 -5.40
C LEU A 148 -8.58 18.45 -5.32
N GLU A 149 -7.52 18.32 -4.52
CA GLU A 149 -6.39 19.22 -4.47
C GLU A 149 -5.12 18.41 -4.73
N LEU A 150 -4.74 18.32 -6.01
CA LEU A 150 -3.55 17.59 -6.46
C LEU A 150 -2.28 18.46 -6.33
N ASN A 151 -1.11 17.83 -6.48
CA ASN A 151 0.21 18.44 -6.28
C ASN A 151 0.34 19.11 -4.90
N THR A 152 -0.32 18.55 -3.89
CA THR A 152 -0.40 19.12 -2.54
C THR A 152 -0.07 18.07 -1.50
N THR A 153 1.03 18.28 -0.80
CA THR A 153 1.44 17.40 0.29
C THR A 153 0.84 17.90 1.60
N VAL A 154 0.23 16.99 2.36
CA VAL A 154 -0.09 17.25 3.76
C VAL A 154 1.17 16.98 4.56
N GLU A 155 1.80 18.03 5.09
CA GLU A 155 3.07 17.92 5.82
C GLU A 155 2.85 17.74 7.31
N ARG A 156 1.71 18.22 7.84
CA ARG A 156 1.32 18.02 9.24
C ARG A 156 -0.19 18.06 9.39
N ALA A 157 -0.70 17.24 10.30
CA ALA A 157 -2.09 17.14 10.69
C ALA A 157 -2.14 17.03 12.22
N GLU A 158 -2.83 17.97 12.86
CA GLU A 158 -2.91 18.03 14.32
C GLU A 158 -4.28 18.49 14.79
N LYS A 159 -4.72 17.99 15.94
CA LYS A 159 -5.95 18.44 16.58
C LYS A 159 -5.65 19.70 17.40
N LYS A 160 -6.22 20.85 17.02
CA LYS A 160 -6.19 22.10 17.80
C LYS A 160 -7.62 22.44 18.23
N GLY A 161 -7.91 22.29 19.52
CA GLY A 161 -9.27 22.40 20.03
C GLY A 161 -10.19 21.33 19.42
N SER A 162 -11.32 21.74 18.84
CA SER A 162 -12.27 20.82 18.20
C SER A 162 -11.96 20.49 16.74
N LYS A 163 -10.97 21.16 16.11
CA LYS A 163 -10.68 21.05 14.68
C LYS A 163 -9.35 20.35 14.41
N TRP A 164 -9.30 19.62 13.30
CA TRP A 164 -8.06 19.20 12.65
C TRP A 164 -7.48 20.36 11.86
N VAL A 165 -6.22 20.70 12.10
CA VAL A 165 -5.47 21.70 11.36
C VAL A 165 -4.44 20.98 10.51
N LEU A 166 -4.55 21.16 9.19
CA LEU A 166 -3.62 20.61 8.21
C LEU A 166 -2.65 21.69 7.75
N THR A 167 -1.36 21.45 7.87
CA THR A 167 -0.32 22.21 7.17
C THR A 167 -0.07 21.58 5.81
N LEU A 168 -0.26 22.38 4.78
CA LEU A 168 -0.25 21.97 3.38
C LEU A 168 0.92 22.62 2.66
N ARG A 169 1.52 21.89 1.71
CA ARG A 169 2.61 22.37 0.86
C ARG A 169 2.34 22.04 -0.60
N LYS A 170 2.57 23.03 -1.47
CA LYS A 170 2.57 22.88 -2.92
C LYS A 170 3.85 23.45 -3.51
N GLU A 171 4.42 22.76 -4.49
CA GLU A 171 5.59 23.26 -5.22
C GLU A 171 5.14 24.21 -6.34
N LEU A 172 5.67 25.43 -6.34
CA LEU A 172 5.40 26.46 -7.34
C LEU A 172 6.75 26.91 -7.93
N GLY A 173 7.11 26.32 -9.08
CA GLY A 173 8.41 26.55 -9.71
C GLY A 173 9.57 26.17 -8.78
N GLN A 174 10.40 27.16 -8.42
CA GLN A 174 11.56 27.00 -7.51
C GLN A 174 11.25 27.27 -6.04
N ARG A 175 9.96 27.44 -5.69
CA ARG A 175 9.51 27.70 -4.33
C ARG A 175 8.52 26.64 -3.86
N ASN A 176 8.38 26.57 -2.54
CA ASN A 176 7.29 25.88 -1.85
C ASN A 176 6.34 26.94 -1.33
N TYR A 177 5.05 26.78 -1.60
CA TYR A 177 3.98 27.55 -0.96
C TYR A 177 3.34 26.70 0.15
N TRP A 178 3.18 27.30 1.32
CA TRP A 178 2.70 26.65 2.52
C TRP A 178 1.49 27.38 3.09
N TRP A 179 0.48 26.65 3.55
CA TRP A 179 -0.70 27.23 4.18
C TRP A 179 -1.36 26.26 5.18
N GLU A 180 -2.35 26.74 5.93
CA GLU A 180 -3.16 25.90 6.82
C GLU A 180 -4.62 25.84 6.41
N GLU A 181 -5.25 24.70 6.65
CA GLU A 181 -6.71 24.53 6.55
C GLU A 181 -7.27 23.76 7.75
N LYS A 182 -8.55 24.00 8.07
CA LYS A 182 -9.19 23.48 9.28
C LYS A 182 -10.43 22.67 8.97
N PHE A 183 -10.53 21.48 9.58
CA PHE A 183 -11.60 20.52 9.34
C PHE A 183 -12.20 19.99 10.64
N ASP A 184 -13.46 19.58 10.63
CA ASP A 184 -14.08 18.89 11.77
C ASP A 184 -13.55 17.46 11.93
N ALA A 185 -13.33 16.78 10.79
CA ALA A 185 -12.91 15.39 10.75
C ALA A 185 -11.84 15.14 9.68
N LEU A 186 -11.05 14.07 9.88
CA LEU A 186 -9.93 13.68 9.06
C LEU A 186 -10.02 12.20 8.69
N ILE A 187 -9.90 11.91 7.39
CA ILE A 187 -9.76 10.56 6.85
C ILE A 187 -8.34 10.41 6.30
N VAL A 188 -7.60 9.44 6.82
CA VAL A 188 -6.28 9.05 6.32
C VAL A 188 -6.45 7.88 5.35
N ALA A 189 -6.25 8.16 4.06
CA ALA A 189 -6.35 7.20 2.95
C ALA A 189 -5.06 7.19 2.10
N SER A 190 -3.92 7.48 2.75
CA SER A 190 -2.60 7.66 2.11
C SER A 190 -1.94 6.36 1.64
N GLY A 191 -2.51 5.20 2.01
CA GLY A 191 -1.94 3.88 1.80
C GLY A 191 -0.72 3.60 2.71
N HIS A 192 -0.20 2.37 2.60
CA HIS A 192 0.84 1.83 3.49
C HIS A 192 1.93 1.04 2.75
N TYR A 193 2.10 1.28 1.45
CA TYR A 193 3.11 0.63 0.59
C TYR A 193 4.19 1.59 0.08
N ASN A 194 4.53 2.61 0.90
CA ASN A 194 5.58 3.57 0.56
C ASN A 194 6.93 3.22 1.19
N VAL A 195 7.00 3.00 2.51
CA VAL A 195 8.26 2.73 3.22
C VAL A 195 8.52 1.22 3.30
N PRO A 196 9.60 0.70 2.66
CA PRO A 196 9.94 -0.71 2.72
C PRO A 196 10.06 -1.25 4.15
N TRP A 197 9.83 -2.54 4.34
CA TRP A 197 10.19 -3.22 5.57
C TRP A 197 11.29 -4.24 5.27
N MET A 198 12.40 -4.09 5.96
CA MET A 198 13.55 -4.99 5.87
C MET A 198 13.73 -5.73 7.20
N PRO A 199 14.01 -7.05 7.19
CA PRO A 199 14.41 -7.76 8.39
C PRO A 199 15.80 -7.29 8.83
N LYS A 200 16.05 -7.31 10.15
CA LYS A 200 17.42 -7.18 10.68
C LYS A 200 18.17 -8.47 10.38
N ILE A 201 19.24 -8.38 9.60
CA ILE A 201 20.12 -9.49 9.23
C ILE A 201 21.55 -9.06 9.55
N ASP A 202 22.34 -9.97 10.09
CA ASP A 202 23.73 -9.69 10.45
C ASP A 202 24.56 -9.27 9.23
N GLY A 203 25.35 -8.21 9.36
CA GLY A 203 26.20 -7.64 8.31
C GLY A 203 25.47 -6.95 7.15
N LEU A 204 24.14 -6.83 7.17
CA LEU A 204 23.36 -6.29 6.04
C LEU A 204 23.70 -4.83 5.71
N VAL A 205 23.91 -3.99 6.73
CA VAL A 205 24.24 -2.56 6.52
C VAL A 205 25.66 -2.40 6.00
N GLU A 206 26.60 -3.15 6.57
CA GLU A 206 27.99 -3.17 6.15
C GLU A 206 28.13 -3.69 4.71
N TYR A 207 27.32 -4.69 4.36
CA TYR A 207 27.29 -5.24 3.00
C TYR A 207 26.74 -4.25 1.98
N ASP A 208 25.67 -3.51 2.31
CA ASP A 208 25.12 -2.48 1.41
C ASP A 208 26.09 -1.31 1.19
N ALA A 209 26.81 -0.93 2.25
CA ALA A 209 27.84 0.12 2.17
C ALA A 209 29.02 -0.30 1.29
N GLU A 210 29.47 -1.55 1.38
CA GLU A 210 30.58 -2.08 0.57
C GLU A 210 30.15 -2.35 -0.89
N PHE A 211 28.92 -2.84 -1.09
CA PHE A 211 28.40 -3.22 -2.40
C PHE A 211 27.12 -2.43 -2.76
N PRO A 212 27.22 -1.11 -2.98
CA PRO A 212 26.05 -0.25 -3.19
C PRO A 212 25.25 -0.68 -4.42
N GLY A 213 23.93 -0.76 -4.27
CA GLY A 213 23.00 -1.15 -5.33
C GLY A 213 22.77 -2.66 -5.49
N ARG A 214 23.46 -3.50 -4.70
CA ARG A 214 23.17 -4.95 -4.65
C ARG A 214 21.96 -5.27 -3.78
N ILE A 215 21.71 -4.51 -2.71
CA ILE A 215 20.54 -4.68 -1.86
C ILE A 215 19.39 -3.84 -2.38
N LEU A 216 18.34 -4.52 -2.81
CA LEU A 216 17.15 -3.92 -3.40
C LEU A 216 15.90 -4.34 -2.62
N HIS A 217 14.85 -3.55 -2.72
CA HIS A 217 13.53 -3.92 -2.24
C HIS A 217 12.56 -3.97 -3.42
N ALA A 218 11.49 -4.75 -3.32
CA ALA A 218 10.44 -4.86 -4.34
C ALA A 218 9.89 -3.49 -4.78
N LYS A 219 9.89 -2.50 -3.88
CA LYS A 219 9.57 -1.09 -4.17
C LYS A 219 10.36 -0.51 -5.35
N HIS A 220 11.63 -0.87 -5.44
CA HIS A 220 12.58 -0.34 -6.41
C HIS A 220 12.69 -1.21 -7.68
N PHE A 221 11.95 -2.32 -7.73
CA PHE A 221 11.86 -3.15 -8.93
C PHE A 221 11.02 -2.44 -10.01
N ARG A 222 11.50 -2.46 -11.26
CA ARG A 222 10.82 -1.82 -12.40
C ARG A 222 10.66 -2.74 -13.60
N ASP A 223 11.64 -3.61 -13.87
CA ASP A 223 11.64 -4.51 -15.01
C ASP A 223 12.63 -5.65 -14.76
N GLY A 224 12.21 -6.89 -15.05
CA GLY A 224 13.05 -8.09 -14.99
C GLY A 224 14.21 -8.10 -16.00
N SER A 225 14.08 -7.40 -17.14
CA SER A 225 15.10 -7.35 -18.20
C SER A 225 16.43 -6.75 -17.73
N ARG A 226 16.40 -5.93 -16.67
CA ARG A 226 17.58 -5.29 -16.05
C ARG A 226 18.53 -6.28 -15.39
N TYR A 227 18.06 -7.49 -15.11
CA TYR A 227 18.84 -8.53 -14.45
C TYR A 227 19.46 -9.51 -15.44
N HIS A 228 19.59 -9.13 -16.72
CA HIS A 228 20.12 -10.01 -17.76
C HIS A 228 21.53 -10.54 -17.41
N GLY A 229 21.68 -11.86 -17.35
CA GLY A 229 22.93 -12.52 -17.00
C GLY A 229 23.41 -12.31 -15.56
N LYS A 230 22.56 -11.77 -14.67
CA LYS A 230 22.90 -11.49 -13.26
C LYS A 230 22.53 -12.63 -12.34
N ARG A 231 23.34 -12.87 -11.30
CA ARG A 231 23.03 -13.80 -10.22
C ARG A 231 22.14 -13.12 -9.18
N VAL A 232 20.87 -13.52 -9.13
CA VAL A 232 19.84 -12.85 -8.32
C VAL A 232 19.30 -13.75 -7.22
N ILE A 233 19.15 -13.20 -6.01
CA ILE A 233 18.36 -13.77 -4.92
C ILE A 233 17.08 -12.94 -4.75
N VAL A 234 15.92 -13.59 -4.77
CA VAL A 234 14.64 -12.97 -4.39
C VAL A 234 14.25 -13.46 -2.99
N VAL A 235 14.07 -12.55 -2.04
CA VAL A 235 13.78 -12.87 -0.63
C VAL A 235 12.28 -12.70 -0.35
N GLY A 236 11.64 -13.75 0.17
CA GLY A 236 10.23 -13.75 0.57
C GLY A 236 9.38 -14.74 -0.21
N GLY A 237 8.24 -15.12 0.38
CA GLY A 237 7.33 -16.14 -0.18
C GLY A 237 5.90 -15.65 -0.46
N SER A 238 5.70 -14.33 -0.56
CA SER A 238 4.38 -13.73 -0.81
C SER A 238 4.35 -13.02 -2.16
N VAL A 239 3.27 -12.26 -2.42
CA VAL A 239 2.91 -11.62 -3.70
C VAL A 239 4.13 -11.09 -4.48
N SER A 240 4.84 -10.10 -3.93
CA SER A 240 5.91 -9.41 -4.66
C SER A 240 7.07 -10.32 -5.01
N ALA A 241 7.46 -11.24 -4.13
CA ALA A 241 8.56 -12.15 -4.41
C ALA A 241 8.20 -13.15 -5.51
N TYR A 242 6.96 -13.63 -5.50
CA TYR A 242 6.42 -14.50 -6.54
C TYR A 242 6.35 -13.80 -7.92
N GLU A 243 5.96 -12.53 -7.97
CA GLU A 243 5.93 -11.75 -9.22
C GLU A 243 7.35 -11.46 -9.74
N ILE A 244 8.22 -10.93 -8.86
CA ILE A 244 9.60 -10.55 -9.22
C ILE A 244 10.38 -11.77 -9.70
N ILE A 245 10.29 -12.92 -9.01
CA ILE A 245 11.03 -14.11 -9.45
C ILE A 245 10.56 -14.56 -10.84
N GLY A 246 9.26 -14.46 -11.13
CA GLY A 246 8.70 -14.77 -12.45
C GLY A 246 9.20 -13.84 -13.56
N GLU A 247 9.33 -12.54 -13.28
CA GLU A 247 9.83 -11.56 -14.26
C GLU A 247 11.35 -11.61 -14.45
N VAL A 248 12.11 -11.99 -13.42
CA VAL A 248 13.58 -12.05 -13.47
C VAL A 248 14.08 -13.35 -14.10
N LEU A 249 13.37 -14.47 -13.88
CA LEU A 249 13.72 -15.81 -14.39
C LEU A 249 14.13 -15.92 -15.88
N PRO A 250 13.50 -15.21 -16.82
CA PRO A 250 13.83 -15.29 -18.25
C PRO A 250 15.16 -14.60 -18.60
N TYR A 251 15.63 -13.69 -17.75
CA TYR A 251 16.77 -12.81 -18.05
C TYR A 251 17.99 -13.14 -17.20
N ALA A 252 17.79 -13.44 -15.92
CA ALA A 252 18.87 -13.68 -14.97
C ALA A 252 19.67 -14.94 -15.26
N GLN A 253 20.89 -14.97 -14.71
CA GLN A 253 21.72 -16.17 -14.70
C GLN A 253 20.97 -17.28 -13.94
N GLN A 254 20.86 -18.45 -14.57
CA GLN A 254 20.25 -19.61 -13.94
C GLN A 254 21.26 -20.39 -13.08
N PRO A 255 20.83 -20.96 -11.93
CA PRO A 255 19.49 -20.83 -11.37
C PRO A 255 19.27 -19.45 -10.72
N VAL A 256 18.02 -18.98 -10.73
CA VAL A 256 17.59 -17.85 -9.88
C VAL A 256 17.31 -18.39 -8.47
N TYR A 257 17.74 -17.67 -7.44
CA TYR A 257 17.60 -18.14 -6.07
C TYR A 257 16.38 -17.50 -5.39
N ALA A 258 15.61 -18.31 -4.67
CA ALA A 258 14.56 -17.83 -3.78
C ALA A 258 14.97 -18.08 -2.33
N SER A 259 14.95 -17.07 -1.46
CA SER A 259 15.18 -17.27 -0.02
C SER A 259 13.86 -17.19 0.74
N LEU A 260 13.46 -18.32 1.34
CA LEU A 260 12.20 -18.47 2.04
C LEU A 260 12.43 -18.79 3.53
N ARG A 261 11.70 -18.10 4.42
CA ARG A 261 11.69 -18.40 5.87
C ARG A 261 10.84 -19.64 6.21
N GLY A 262 9.89 -19.98 5.36
CA GLY A 262 8.96 -21.08 5.56
C GLY A 262 8.11 -21.26 4.31
N ASP A 263 6.92 -21.81 4.48
CA ASP A 263 6.02 -22.03 3.36
C ASP A 263 5.62 -20.70 2.68
N PRO A 264 5.49 -20.70 1.34
CA PRO A 264 4.96 -19.55 0.62
C PRO A 264 3.50 -19.30 1.02
N ASP A 265 3.05 -18.08 0.75
CA ASP A 265 1.69 -17.66 1.04
C ASP A 265 0.69 -18.63 0.37
N PRO A 266 -0.29 -19.17 1.12
CA PRO A 266 -1.26 -20.14 0.58
C PRO A 266 -2.02 -19.65 -0.64
N ALA A 267 -2.16 -18.33 -0.81
CA ALA A 267 -2.80 -17.73 -1.98
C ALA A 267 -2.03 -17.98 -3.31
N PHE A 268 -0.76 -18.37 -3.24
CA PHE A 268 0.12 -18.58 -4.41
C PHE A 268 0.68 -20.01 -4.48
N GLY A 269 0.80 -20.69 -3.34
CA GLY A 269 1.22 -22.08 -3.25
C GLY A 269 2.67 -22.33 -3.70
N TRP A 270 3.03 -23.61 -3.80
CA TRP A 270 4.41 -24.05 -4.07
C TRP A 270 4.79 -24.13 -5.55
N LYS A 271 3.82 -24.20 -6.46
CA LYS A 271 4.07 -24.46 -7.89
C LYS A 271 5.10 -23.49 -8.52
N PRO A 272 5.04 -22.16 -8.26
CA PRO A 272 6.01 -21.22 -8.84
C PRO A 272 7.45 -21.45 -8.35
N TRP A 273 7.61 -21.93 -7.11
CA TRP A 273 8.91 -22.16 -6.47
C TRP A 273 9.54 -23.51 -6.84
N LYS A 274 8.81 -24.36 -7.57
CA LYS A 274 9.25 -25.67 -8.06
C LYS A 274 9.70 -25.65 -9.52
N ASP A 275 9.89 -24.47 -10.13
CA ASP A 275 10.48 -24.38 -11.46
C ASP A 275 11.91 -24.97 -11.45
N PRO A 276 12.30 -25.78 -12.45
CA PRO A 276 13.64 -26.37 -12.50
C PRO A 276 14.79 -25.36 -12.54
N HIS A 277 14.53 -24.10 -12.92
CA HIS A 277 15.54 -23.03 -12.95
C HIS A 277 15.50 -22.15 -11.68
N ILE A 278 14.70 -22.50 -10.68
CA ILE A 278 14.65 -21.83 -9.37
C ILE A 278 15.26 -22.75 -8.32
N THR A 279 16.22 -22.23 -7.56
CA THR A 279 16.76 -22.91 -6.37
C THR A 279 16.25 -22.24 -5.11
N VAL A 280 15.47 -22.97 -4.31
CA VAL A 280 14.99 -22.48 -3.01
C VAL A 280 16.07 -22.67 -1.94
N LYS A 281 16.37 -21.61 -1.21
CA LYS A 281 17.24 -21.54 -0.04
C LYS A 281 16.41 -21.21 1.21
N LYS A 282 16.94 -21.56 2.38
CA LYS A 282 16.41 -21.08 3.66
C LYS A 282 16.58 -19.57 3.83
N GLN A 283 16.13 -19.02 4.95
CA GLN A 283 16.29 -17.60 5.23
C GLN A 283 17.78 -17.22 5.31
N ILE A 284 18.10 -16.02 4.80
CA ILE A 284 19.43 -15.42 4.95
C ILE A 284 19.66 -15.09 6.43
N THR A 285 20.81 -15.47 6.95
CA THR A 285 21.21 -15.24 8.35
C THR A 285 22.31 -14.20 8.49
N ARG A 286 23.23 -14.11 7.51
CA ARG A 286 24.37 -13.19 7.51
C ARG A 286 24.80 -12.81 6.10
N LEU A 287 25.19 -11.55 5.92
CA LEU A 287 25.90 -11.07 4.73
C LEU A 287 27.31 -10.64 5.15
N ASP A 288 28.33 -11.13 4.46
CA ASP A 288 29.73 -10.83 4.76
C ASP A 288 30.25 -9.76 3.81
N SER A 289 30.46 -8.54 4.32
CA SER A 289 30.96 -7.42 3.52
C SER A 289 32.38 -7.65 3.01
N LYS A 290 33.22 -8.44 3.69
CA LYS A 290 34.62 -8.63 3.27
C LYS A 290 34.74 -9.56 2.07
N SER A 291 33.94 -10.62 2.03
CA SER A 291 34.01 -11.63 0.97
C SER A 291 32.90 -11.52 -0.06
N GLY A 292 31.85 -10.73 0.19
CA GLY A 292 30.66 -10.69 -0.66
C GLY A 292 29.74 -11.93 -0.50
N ARG A 293 29.99 -12.77 0.52
CA ARG A 293 29.26 -14.05 0.71
C ARG A 293 27.96 -13.85 1.46
N ILE A 294 26.93 -14.59 1.06
CA ILE A 294 25.61 -14.60 1.72
C ILE A 294 25.36 -15.98 2.32
N TYR A 295 25.08 -16.03 3.62
CA TYR A 295 24.86 -17.26 4.39
C TYR A 295 23.37 -17.49 4.66
N PHE A 296 22.97 -18.74 4.65
CA PHE A 296 21.61 -19.19 4.90
C PHE A 296 21.55 -20.02 6.19
N GLU A 297 20.34 -20.17 6.72
CA GLU A 297 20.08 -20.93 7.96
C GLU A 297 20.44 -22.42 7.89
N ASP A 298 20.55 -23.01 6.69
CA ASP A 298 20.97 -24.40 6.49
C ASP A 298 22.49 -24.55 6.34
N ASP A 299 23.27 -23.59 6.83
CA ASP A 299 24.73 -23.49 6.73
C ASP A 299 25.29 -23.42 5.30
N THR A 300 24.41 -23.37 4.28
CA THR A 300 24.83 -23.14 2.90
C THR A 300 25.13 -21.66 2.68
N TYR A 301 25.84 -21.37 1.59
CA TYR A 301 26.16 -20.01 1.19
C TYR A 301 26.13 -19.81 -0.33
N LEU A 302 26.12 -18.55 -0.75
CA LEU A 302 26.35 -18.14 -2.14
C LEU A 302 27.40 -17.04 -2.20
N ASP A 303 28.28 -17.16 -3.20
CA ASP A 303 29.25 -16.15 -3.60
C ASP A 303 28.80 -15.48 -4.92
N ASP A 304 29.44 -14.36 -5.27
CA ASP A 304 29.24 -13.64 -6.53
C ASP A 304 27.78 -13.29 -6.84
N VAL A 305 27.03 -12.85 -5.83
CA VAL A 305 25.64 -12.43 -5.98
C VAL A 305 25.60 -10.97 -6.44
N ASP A 306 25.01 -10.72 -7.61
CA ASP A 306 24.85 -9.37 -8.16
C ASP A 306 23.74 -8.60 -7.42
N HIS A 307 22.59 -9.23 -7.15
CA HIS A 307 21.45 -8.56 -6.52
C HIS A 307 20.70 -9.44 -5.53
N VAL A 308 20.29 -8.84 -4.40
CA VAL A 308 19.36 -9.40 -3.43
C VAL A 308 18.13 -8.50 -3.40
N ILE A 309 16.99 -9.03 -3.87
CA ILE A 309 15.74 -8.28 -3.99
C ILE A 309 14.77 -8.73 -2.89
N PHE A 310 14.54 -7.86 -1.93
CA PHE A 310 13.66 -8.10 -0.81
C PHE A 310 12.19 -7.87 -1.17
N GLY A 311 11.40 -8.95 -1.24
CA GLY A 311 9.94 -8.96 -1.33
C GLY A 311 9.28 -9.06 0.05
N THR A 312 9.81 -8.31 1.03
CA THR A 312 9.45 -8.44 2.47
C THR A 312 8.31 -7.53 2.92
N GLY A 313 7.79 -6.72 1.99
CA GLY A 313 6.63 -5.85 2.21
C GLY A 313 7.03 -4.52 2.85
N TYR A 314 6.08 -3.89 3.54
CA TYR A 314 6.22 -2.50 3.97
C TYR A 314 5.98 -2.34 5.47
N THR A 315 6.32 -1.16 5.96
CA THR A 315 5.96 -0.66 7.29
C THR A 315 5.05 0.56 7.16
N PHE A 316 4.31 0.87 8.22
CA PHE A 316 3.50 2.08 8.26
C PHE A 316 4.40 3.30 8.47
N SER A 317 4.08 4.38 7.77
CA SER A 317 4.68 5.69 7.94
C SER A 317 3.61 6.74 7.71
N LEU A 318 3.37 7.58 8.72
CA LEU A 318 2.43 8.69 8.74
C LEU A 318 3.13 9.92 9.33
N PRO A 319 4.24 10.41 8.74
CA PRO A 319 5.06 11.47 9.35
C PRO A 319 4.29 12.80 9.51
N PHE A 320 3.26 12.98 8.69
CA PHE A 320 2.33 14.10 8.80
C PHE A 320 1.37 13.99 10.00
N LEU A 321 1.32 12.87 10.73
CA LEU A 321 0.42 12.67 11.88
C LEU A 321 1.24 12.30 13.13
N PRO A 322 1.94 13.27 13.76
CA PRO A 322 3.01 12.99 14.74
C PRO A 322 2.59 12.09 15.91
N VAL A 323 1.39 12.33 16.46
CA VAL A 323 0.85 11.55 17.58
C VAL A 323 0.64 10.08 17.22
N VAL A 324 0.32 9.78 15.97
CA VAL A 324 0.14 8.40 15.49
C VAL A 324 1.49 7.82 15.04
N GLN A 325 2.34 8.61 14.39
CA GLN A 325 3.69 8.19 14.00
C GLN A 325 4.52 7.72 15.19
N GLU A 326 4.44 8.42 16.33
CA GLU A 326 5.17 8.02 17.53
C GLU A 326 4.71 6.64 18.05
N ARG A 327 3.40 6.36 17.98
CA ARG A 327 2.87 5.03 18.36
C ARG A 327 3.36 3.94 17.43
N ILE A 328 3.52 4.21 16.13
CA ILE A 328 3.97 3.24 15.12
C ILE A 328 5.40 2.76 15.40
N LYS A 329 6.31 3.68 15.79
CA LYS A 329 7.72 3.37 16.04
C LYS A 329 7.93 2.23 17.06
N HIS A 330 7.04 2.13 18.04
CA HIS A 330 7.14 1.15 19.14
C HIS A 330 6.21 -0.04 18.98
N ALA A 331 5.57 -0.20 17.81
CA ALA A 331 4.49 -1.13 17.62
C ALA A 331 4.69 -1.97 16.37
N TYR A 332 5.67 -2.87 16.39
CA TYR A 332 6.01 -3.86 15.36
C TYR A 332 5.04 -3.90 14.16
N ARG A 333 5.26 -3.00 13.18
CA ARG A 333 4.49 -2.90 11.93
C ARG A 333 2.97 -2.82 12.13
N ARG A 334 2.49 -2.06 13.11
CA ARG A 334 1.07 -1.74 13.33
C ARG A 334 0.87 -0.26 13.69
N ILE A 335 -0.38 0.18 13.64
CA ILE A 335 -0.88 1.51 14.01
C ILE A 335 -1.73 1.32 15.28
N PRO A 336 -1.19 1.62 16.47
CA PRO A 336 -1.93 1.48 17.72
C PRO A 336 -3.10 2.47 17.88
N GLY A 337 -4.14 2.03 18.58
CA GLY A 337 -5.29 2.87 18.93
C GLY A 337 -6.30 3.05 17.80
N ILE A 338 -6.34 2.13 16.84
CA ILE A 338 -7.25 2.16 15.70
C ILE A 338 -8.19 0.95 15.76
N TRP A 339 -9.41 1.17 16.23
CA TRP A 339 -10.44 0.14 16.34
C TRP A 339 -10.89 -0.33 14.95
N GLN A 340 -10.92 -1.67 14.78
CA GLN A 340 -11.34 -2.33 13.54
C GLN A 340 -10.62 -1.79 12.30
N HIS A 341 -9.35 -1.37 12.48
CA HIS A 341 -8.52 -0.79 11.42
C HIS A 341 -9.15 0.44 10.74
N THR A 342 -10.12 1.09 11.40
CA THR A 342 -10.97 2.13 10.80
C THR A 342 -11.06 3.39 11.66
N TRP A 343 -11.47 3.32 12.93
CA TRP A 343 -11.68 4.52 13.76
C TRP A 343 -10.57 4.67 14.80
N ASN A 344 -10.07 5.90 14.98
CA ASN A 344 -9.22 6.18 16.13
C ASN A 344 -10.05 6.09 17.42
N ILE A 345 -9.54 5.35 18.41
CA ILE A 345 -10.23 5.04 19.67
C ILE A 345 -10.42 6.30 20.52
N ASP A 346 -9.41 7.16 20.57
CA ASP A 346 -9.38 8.31 21.48
C ASP A 346 -10.14 9.51 20.89
N ASP A 347 -10.07 9.71 19.57
CA ASP A 347 -10.82 10.74 18.84
C ASP A 347 -11.39 10.15 17.53
N PRO A 348 -12.65 9.70 17.49
CA PRO A 348 -13.22 9.04 16.33
C PRO A 348 -13.49 10.00 15.17
N THR A 349 -13.18 11.31 15.29
CA THR A 349 -13.13 12.23 14.14
C THR A 349 -11.91 12.00 13.25
N LEU A 350 -10.96 11.15 13.67
CA LEU A 350 -9.91 10.58 12.83
C LEU A 350 -10.28 9.15 12.43
N ALA A 351 -10.36 8.91 11.13
CA ALA A 351 -10.57 7.58 10.56
C ALA A 351 -9.46 7.22 9.56
N LEU A 352 -9.14 5.93 9.45
CA LEU A 352 -8.19 5.36 8.49
C LEU A 352 -8.98 4.46 7.53
N ILE A 353 -8.73 4.60 6.23
CA ILE A 353 -9.36 3.75 5.21
C ILE A 353 -8.26 3.06 4.40
N GLY A 354 -8.42 1.75 4.27
CA GLY A 354 -7.58 0.89 3.46
C GLY A 354 -6.28 0.40 4.08
N MET A 355 -6.11 0.64 5.38
CA MET A 355 -4.98 0.16 6.19
C MET A 355 -5.25 -1.26 6.71
N LEU A 356 -5.52 -2.21 5.82
CA LEU A 356 -5.86 -3.60 6.14
C LEU A 356 -5.21 -4.60 5.17
N ASN A 357 -5.30 -5.88 5.52
CA ASN A 357 -4.83 -6.99 4.69
C ASN A 357 -5.83 -8.18 4.75
N GLY A 358 -5.65 -9.17 3.89
CA GLY A 358 -6.46 -10.41 3.93
C GLY A 358 -7.54 -10.52 2.86
N GLY A 359 -7.51 -9.65 1.84
CA GLY A 359 -8.34 -9.76 0.64
C GLY A 359 -9.43 -8.70 0.50
N PHE A 360 -10.18 -8.77 -0.60
CA PHE A 360 -11.27 -7.84 -0.95
C PHE A 360 -10.90 -6.34 -1.00
N THR A 361 -9.61 -6.02 -1.12
CA THR A 361 -8.98 -4.69 -1.09
C THR A 361 -9.93 -3.53 -1.46
N PHE A 362 -10.32 -3.39 -2.72
CA PHE A 362 -11.14 -2.25 -3.16
C PHE A 362 -12.54 -2.23 -2.55
N ARG A 363 -13.16 -3.41 -2.41
CA ARG A 363 -14.52 -3.56 -1.86
C ARG A 363 -14.54 -3.24 -0.38
N VAL A 364 -13.59 -3.71 0.40
CA VAL A 364 -13.54 -3.39 1.84
C VAL A 364 -13.26 -1.91 2.08
N TYR A 365 -12.48 -1.24 1.22
CA TYR A 365 -12.27 0.22 1.31
C TYR A 365 -13.57 0.99 1.12
N GLU A 366 -14.42 0.56 0.20
CA GLU A 366 -15.77 1.11 0.02
C GLU A 366 -16.63 0.91 1.27
N TRP A 367 -16.55 -0.25 1.94
CA TRP A 367 -17.31 -0.49 3.16
C TRP A 367 -16.86 0.38 4.32
N GLN A 368 -15.55 0.52 4.51
CA GLN A 368 -15.00 1.46 5.48
C GLN A 368 -15.45 2.89 5.17
N ALA A 369 -15.37 3.31 3.90
CA ALA A 369 -15.75 4.65 3.48
C ALA A 369 -17.22 4.97 3.74
N VAL A 370 -18.15 4.05 3.43
CA VAL A 370 -19.58 4.25 3.69
C VAL A 370 -19.85 4.33 5.19
N ALA A 371 -19.28 3.44 5.99
CA ALA A 371 -19.47 3.46 7.44
C ALA A 371 -18.92 4.73 8.09
N VAL A 372 -17.71 5.15 7.70
CA VAL A 372 -17.08 6.38 8.19
C VAL A 372 -17.87 7.63 7.78
N ALA A 373 -18.25 7.74 6.51
CA ALA A 373 -19.01 8.90 6.02
C ALA A 373 -20.35 9.04 6.74
N ARG A 374 -21.06 7.93 6.97
CA ARG A 374 -22.34 7.92 7.68
C ARG A 374 -22.19 8.24 9.17
N PHE A 375 -21.12 7.76 9.80
CA PHE A 375 -20.76 8.11 11.17
C PHE A 375 -20.47 9.61 11.32
N PHE A 376 -19.67 10.18 10.40
CA PHE A 376 -19.41 11.62 10.37
C PHE A 376 -20.68 12.43 10.11
N ALA A 377 -21.59 11.93 9.26
CA ALA A 377 -22.88 12.57 9.03
C ALA A 377 -23.82 12.55 10.25
N GLY A 378 -23.49 11.80 11.31
CA GLY A 378 -24.33 11.62 12.49
C GLY A 378 -25.54 10.74 12.24
N ARG A 379 -25.46 9.83 11.25
CA ARG A 379 -26.57 8.97 10.79
C ARG A 379 -26.31 7.47 11.00
N SER A 380 -25.17 7.12 11.60
CA SER A 380 -24.84 5.74 11.95
C SER A 380 -25.36 5.39 13.35
N LYS A 381 -25.29 4.10 13.72
CA LYS A 381 -25.30 3.71 15.12
C LYS A 381 -24.06 4.28 15.84
N PRO A 382 -24.12 4.48 17.17
CA PRO A 382 -22.94 4.78 17.97
C PRO A 382 -21.88 3.69 17.82
N LEU A 383 -20.60 4.07 17.84
CA LEU A 383 -19.52 3.10 18.01
C LEU A 383 -19.62 2.47 19.41
N PRO A 384 -19.13 1.24 19.61
CA PRO A 384 -19.06 0.64 20.94
C PRO A 384 -18.28 1.51 21.94
N PRO A 385 -18.50 1.32 23.27
CA PRO A 385 -17.72 1.98 24.31
C PRO A 385 -16.21 1.86 24.09
N VAL A 386 -15.45 2.88 24.50
CA VAL A 386 -13.98 2.94 24.33
C VAL A 386 -13.29 1.73 24.96
N GLU A 387 -13.80 1.25 26.08
CA GLU A 387 -13.31 0.08 26.82
C GLU A 387 -13.39 -1.19 25.96
N GLU A 388 -14.51 -1.39 25.24
CA GLU A 388 -14.69 -2.52 24.32
C GLU A 388 -13.76 -2.41 23.11
N GLN A 389 -13.57 -1.19 22.59
CA GLN A 389 -12.64 -0.95 21.48
C GLN A 389 -11.19 -1.26 21.87
N ARG A 390 -10.78 -0.84 23.08
CA ARG A 390 -9.44 -1.12 23.64
C ARG A 390 -9.27 -2.61 23.95
N GLU A 391 -10.31 -3.28 24.42
CA GLU A 391 -10.26 -4.73 24.65
C GLU A 391 -10.10 -5.51 23.33
N TRP A 392 -10.79 -5.09 22.27
CA TRP A 392 -10.58 -5.65 20.94
C TRP A 392 -9.11 -5.53 20.51
N GLU A 393 -8.49 -4.34 20.67
CA GLU A 393 -7.08 -4.14 20.32
C GLU A 393 -6.17 -5.02 21.17
N ARG A 394 -6.36 -5.07 22.50
CA ARG A 394 -5.56 -5.91 23.41
C ARG A 394 -5.59 -7.38 23.01
N LYS A 395 -6.79 -7.95 22.80
CA LYS A 395 -6.95 -9.35 22.38
C LYS A 395 -6.24 -9.61 21.06
N ARG A 396 -6.36 -8.69 20.11
CA ARG A 396 -5.75 -8.82 18.79
C ARG A 396 -4.22 -8.71 18.83
N VAL A 397 -3.66 -7.81 19.64
CA VAL A 397 -2.21 -7.71 19.88
C VAL A 397 -1.70 -8.95 20.59
N ALA A 398 -2.42 -9.48 21.58
CA ALA A 398 -2.01 -10.72 22.26
C ALA A 398 -1.97 -11.92 21.28
N ALA A 399 -2.96 -12.02 20.39
CA ALA A 399 -3.04 -13.12 19.42
C ALA A 399 -2.07 -12.97 18.23
N LEU A 400 -1.88 -11.76 17.72
CA LEU A 400 -1.23 -11.52 16.42
C LEU A 400 0.02 -10.65 16.49
N ARG A 401 0.26 -9.98 17.63
CA ARG A 401 1.37 -9.04 17.92
C ARG A 401 1.40 -7.78 17.05
N GLY A 402 1.49 -7.93 15.73
CA GLY A 402 1.66 -6.88 14.74
C GLY A 402 1.90 -7.43 13.34
N GLY A 403 2.43 -6.60 12.44
CA GLY A 403 2.72 -7.00 11.05
C GLY A 403 1.51 -7.43 10.23
N LYS A 404 1.77 -8.13 9.13
CA LYS A 404 0.75 -8.53 8.14
C LYS A 404 -0.45 -9.27 8.76
N ALA A 405 -0.20 -10.10 9.77
CA ALA A 405 -1.23 -10.91 10.43
C ALA A 405 -2.22 -10.04 11.23
N TYR A 406 -1.72 -9.03 11.96
CA TYR A 406 -2.57 -8.12 12.74
C TYR A 406 -3.63 -7.42 11.88
N TYR A 407 -3.39 -7.22 10.59
CA TYR A 407 -4.32 -6.56 9.68
C TYR A 407 -5.21 -7.52 8.89
N SER A 408 -5.04 -8.82 9.05
CA SER A 408 -5.81 -9.83 8.32
C SER A 408 -7.24 -9.88 8.81
N ILE A 409 -8.20 -9.66 7.92
CA ILE A 409 -9.62 -9.96 8.18
C ILE A 409 -10.00 -11.40 7.84
N ALA A 410 -9.11 -12.17 7.21
CA ALA A 410 -9.33 -13.58 6.94
C ALA A 410 -9.18 -14.43 8.23
N PRO A 411 -9.96 -15.53 8.38
CA PRO A 411 -11.02 -15.99 7.48
C PRO A 411 -12.39 -15.32 7.71
N HIS A 412 -12.48 -14.38 8.64
CA HIS A 412 -13.74 -13.76 9.12
C HIS A 412 -14.22 -12.59 8.24
N HIS A 413 -14.17 -12.73 6.90
CA HIS A 413 -14.54 -11.65 5.98
C HIS A 413 -15.98 -11.19 6.21
N ALA A 414 -16.93 -12.13 6.22
CA ALA A 414 -18.35 -11.81 6.40
C ALA A 414 -18.60 -11.01 7.69
N GLU A 415 -18.00 -11.42 8.82
CA GLU A 415 -18.13 -10.73 10.10
C GLU A 415 -17.65 -9.28 10.02
N PHE A 416 -16.51 -9.03 9.36
CA PHE A 416 -15.98 -7.68 9.21
C PHE A 416 -16.87 -6.79 8.33
N PHE A 417 -17.33 -7.31 7.19
CA PHE A 417 -18.23 -6.59 6.29
C PHE A 417 -19.57 -6.27 6.98
N GLU A 418 -20.13 -7.24 7.70
CA GLU A 418 -21.40 -7.10 8.41
C GLU A 418 -21.27 -6.19 9.64
N LEU A 419 -20.13 -6.17 10.32
CA LEU A 419 -19.83 -5.20 11.37
C LEU A 419 -19.90 -3.76 10.84
N LEU A 420 -19.20 -3.47 9.74
CA LEU A 420 -19.26 -2.15 9.11
C LEU A 420 -20.69 -1.80 8.71
N ARG A 421 -21.41 -2.77 8.13
CA ARG A 421 -22.82 -2.65 7.74
C ARG A 421 -23.73 -2.32 8.91
N ASP A 422 -23.55 -2.99 10.04
CA ASP A 422 -24.36 -2.77 11.23
C ASP A 422 -24.14 -1.37 11.82
N ILE A 423 -22.88 -0.95 11.92
CA ILE A 423 -22.52 0.39 12.39
C ILE A 423 -23.17 1.46 11.52
N ALA A 424 -22.99 1.37 10.20
CA ALA A 424 -23.56 2.34 9.28
C ALA A 424 -25.10 2.30 9.30
N GLY A 425 -25.71 1.12 9.44
CA GLY A 425 -27.14 0.95 9.28
C GLY A 425 -27.62 1.20 7.85
N LYS A 426 -28.93 1.17 7.65
CA LYS A 426 -29.57 1.46 6.35
C LYS A 426 -29.98 2.93 6.29
N PRO A 427 -29.74 3.65 5.18
CA PRO A 427 -30.43 4.91 4.94
C PRO A 427 -31.94 4.71 5.05
N GLY A 428 -32.64 5.62 5.73
CA GLY A 428 -34.10 5.64 5.70
C GLY A 428 -34.62 5.86 4.27
N PRO A 429 -35.88 5.49 3.97
CA PRO A 429 -36.47 5.77 2.66
C PRO A 429 -36.32 7.25 2.27
N GLY A 430 -35.76 7.51 1.09
CA GLY A 430 -35.52 8.88 0.58
C GLY A 430 -34.37 9.65 1.25
N MET A 431 -33.68 9.07 2.24
CA MET A 431 -32.52 9.71 2.87
C MET A 431 -31.27 9.59 1.98
N PRO A 432 -30.43 10.64 1.91
CA PRO A 432 -29.17 10.58 1.19
C PRO A 432 -28.19 9.61 1.87
N GLY A 433 -27.20 9.17 1.10
CA GLY A 433 -26.22 8.18 1.50
C GLY A 433 -26.18 6.99 0.54
N ARG A 434 -25.03 6.33 0.46
CA ARG A 434 -24.89 5.17 -0.40
C ARG A 434 -25.67 3.96 0.16
N PRO A 435 -26.40 3.19 -0.67
CA PRO A 435 -26.88 1.87 -0.26
C PRO A 435 -25.72 1.01 0.24
N PHE A 436 -25.98 0.22 1.29
CA PHE A 436 -24.94 -0.57 1.93
C PHE A 436 -25.29 -2.05 1.91
N PRO A 437 -24.90 -2.79 0.85
CA PRO A 437 -25.37 -4.15 0.64
C PRO A 437 -24.79 -5.13 1.67
N SER A 438 -25.51 -6.23 1.89
CA SER A 438 -25.03 -7.35 2.69
C SER A 438 -23.84 -8.03 2.01
N PHE A 439 -23.00 -8.69 2.81
CA PHE A 439 -21.96 -9.55 2.29
C PHE A 439 -22.56 -10.70 1.47
N ASP A 440 -22.11 -10.84 0.23
CA ASP A 440 -22.49 -11.96 -0.64
C ASP A 440 -21.49 -13.09 -0.47
N LYS A 441 -21.99 -14.28 -0.14
CA LYS A 441 -21.15 -15.49 0.03
C LYS A 441 -20.43 -15.88 -1.25
N ALA A 442 -21.01 -15.58 -2.43
CA ALA A 442 -20.35 -15.85 -3.71
C ALA A 442 -19.01 -15.10 -3.84
N TRP A 443 -18.83 -13.98 -3.15
CA TRP A 443 -17.55 -13.27 -3.12
C TRP A 443 -16.45 -14.10 -2.44
N ALA A 444 -16.80 -14.86 -1.39
CA ALA A 444 -15.86 -15.75 -0.70
C ALA A 444 -15.44 -16.94 -1.59
N ASP A 445 -16.36 -17.47 -2.39
CA ASP A 445 -16.08 -18.55 -3.34
C ASP A 445 -15.07 -18.09 -4.41
N VAL A 446 -15.30 -16.92 -5.00
CA VAL A 446 -14.35 -16.29 -5.95
C VAL A 446 -13.00 -16.04 -5.28
N TRP A 447 -12.98 -15.53 -4.05
CA TRP A 447 -11.73 -15.30 -3.32
C TRP A 447 -10.96 -16.59 -3.02
N THR A 448 -11.66 -17.67 -2.70
CA THR A 448 -11.06 -18.99 -2.41
C THR A 448 -10.51 -19.64 -3.67
N GLY A 449 -11.16 -19.45 -4.82
CA GLY A 449 -10.67 -19.91 -6.13
C GLY A 449 -9.41 -19.21 -6.65
N LYS A 450 -8.99 -18.11 -6.01
CA LYS A 450 -7.90 -17.23 -6.45
C LYS A 450 -6.55 -17.93 -6.64
N VAL A 451 -6.26 -19.01 -5.90
CA VAL A 451 -4.99 -19.75 -6.05
C VAL A 451 -4.84 -20.28 -7.48
N ALA A 452 -5.91 -20.82 -8.06
CA ALA A 452 -5.91 -21.32 -9.42
C ALA A 452 -5.66 -20.20 -10.44
N GLU A 453 -6.33 -19.05 -10.26
CA GLU A 453 -6.15 -17.88 -11.12
C GLU A 453 -4.73 -17.30 -11.03
N ASN A 454 -4.16 -17.22 -9.81
CA ASN A 454 -2.78 -16.78 -9.61
C ASN A 454 -1.79 -17.72 -10.32
N VAL A 455 -1.95 -19.02 -10.15
CA VAL A 455 -1.12 -20.02 -10.83
C VAL A 455 -1.24 -19.90 -12.36
N GLN A 456 -2.46 -19.74 -12.88
CA GLN A 456 -2.69 -19.55 -14.30
C GLN A 456 -2.06 -18.25 -14.82
N GLY A 457 -2.19 -17.15 -14.07
CA GLY A 457 -1.55 -15.88 -14.37
C GLY A 457 -0.02 -16.00 -14.46
N TRP A 458 0.59 -16.76 -13.54
CA TRP A 458 2.02 -17.08 -13.56
C TRP A 458 2.45 -17.74 -14.88
N GLU A 459 1.74 -18.80 -15.27
CA GLU A 459 2.08 -19.62 -16.42
C GLU A 459 1.94 -18.81 -17.71
N GLN A 460 0.89 -18.00 -17.80
CA GLN A 460 0.69 -17.08 -18.93
C GLN A 460 1.80 -16.03 -19.01
N ALA A 461 2.18 -15.40 -17.89
CA ALA A 461 3.27 -14.43 -17.87
C ALA A 461 4.59 -15.07 -18.33
N ARG A 462 4.88 -16.28 -17.86
CA ARG A 462 6.04 -17.06 -18.31
C ARG A 462 6.02 -17.40 -19.80
N LYS A 463 4.86 -17.82 -20.32
CA LYS A 463 4.71 -18.14 -21.75
C LYS A 463 4.98 -16.90 -22.60
N ARG A 464 4.37 -15.75 -22.25
CA ARG A 464 4.60 -14.47 -22.94
C ARG A 464 6.06 -14.04 -22.92
N SER A 465 6.73 -14.21 -21.78
CA SER A 465 8.14 -13.85 -21.66
C SER A 465 9.04 -14.69 -22.58
N ARG A 466 8.81 -16.02 -22.65
CA ARG A 466 9.53 -16.92 -23.56
C ARG A 466 9.31 -16.55 -25.03
N GLU A 467 8.05 -16.38 -25.42
CA GLU A 467 7.69 -16.02 -26.81
C GLU A 467 8.24 -14.64 -27.21
N GLY A 468 8.20 -13.66 -26.31
CA GLY A 468 8.79 -12.33 -26.53
C GLY A 468 10.31 -12.36 -26.66
N MET A 469 10.98 -13.30 -25.99
CA MET A 469 12.42 -13.51 -26.11
C MET A 469 12.77 -14.14 -27.45
N ASP A 470 12.04 -15.16 -27.89
CA ASP A 470 12.22 -15.81 -29.19
C ASP A 470 12.01 -14.82 -30.36
N CYS A 471 11.01 -13.93 -30.27
CA CYS A 471 10.81 -12.86 -31.24
C CYS A 471 11.96 -11.84 -31.26
N LYS A 472 12.52 -11.45 -30.10
CA LYS A 472 13.65 -10.52 -30.03
C LYS A 472 14.97 -11.14 -30.50
N VAL A 473 15.16 -12.45 -30.31
CA VAL A 473 16.32 -13.19 -30.86
C VAL A 473 16.20 -13.30 -32.38
N ARG A 474 15.00 -13.61 -32.91
CA ARG A 474 14.76 -13.66 -34.36
C ARG A 474 14.85 -12.30 -35.06
N ALA A 475 14.58 -11.20 -34.37
CA ALA A 475 14.72 -9.85 -34.91
C ALA A 475 16.16 -9.31 -34.89
N LYS A 476 17.10 -10.02 -34.24
CA LYS A 476 18.53 -9.68 -34.15
C LYS A 476 19.43 -10.61 -34.99
N LEU A 477 18.85 -11.61 -35.64
CA LEU A 477 19.45 -12.44 -36.70
C LEU A 477 18.98 -11.91 -38.05
#